data_AF-A0A2V9B3R7-F1
#
_entry.id   AF-A0A2V9B3R7-F1
#
_cell.length_a   1.000
_cell.length_b   1.000
_cell.length_c   1.000
_cell.angle_alpha   90.00
_cell.angle_beta   90.00
_cell.angle_gamma   90.00
#
_symmetry.space_group_name_H-M   'P 1'
#
loop_
_entity.id
_entity.type
_entity.pdbx_description
1 polymer ?
#
loop_
_entity_poly.entity_id
_entity_poly.type
_entity_poly.pdbx_seq_one_letter_code
_entity_poly.pdbx_strand_id
1 'polypeptide(L)'
;MRNAESCHRSDCSRPVVVTFRAEALCLDHFCTRCYEFLDDIDRRQQLNQAAPGSALEHVLIADECARRALDICMSATILNNLERARLLDILLWCGDISSVHRPKNVRAEFKDAPRPCEKPVLKRPVKSTRTVPF
;
A
#
# COMPACT_ATOMS: atom_id res chain seq x y z
N MET A 1 3.05 -30.99 -3.02
CA MET A 1 2.63 -30.17 -1.86
C MET A 1 3.87 -29.40 -1.40
N ARG A 2 3.95 -28.08 -1.64
CA ARG A 2 5.10 -27.29 -1.16
C ARG A 2 4.89 -27.09 0.35
N ASN A 3 5.85 -27.49 1.17
CA ASN A 3 5.86 -27.10 2.58
C ASN A 3 5.77 -25.58 2.61
N ALA A 4 4.65 -25.05 3.10
CA ALA A 4 4.50 -23.61 3.27
C ALA A 4 5.58 -23.19 4.26
N GLU A 5 6.54 -22.39 3.80
CA GLU A 5 7.54 -21.82 4.68
C GLU A 5 6.81 -21.12 5.83
N SER A 6 7.22 -21.41 7.06
CA SER A 6 6.67 -20.76 8.25
C SER A 6 7.34 -19.41 8.42
N CYS A 7 6.62 -18.46 9.02
CA CYS A 7 7.14 -17.14 9.32
C CYS A 7 8.51 -17.24 10.01
N HIS A 8 9.44 -16.35 9.66
CA HIS A 8 10.81 -16.29 10.21
C HIS A 8 10.86 -16.08 11.74
N ARG A 9 9.73 -15.73 12.36
CA ARG A 9 9.63 -15.50 13.81
C ARG A 9 9.56 -16.85 14.52
N SER A 10 10.46 -17.06 15.49
CA SER A 10 10.68 -18.34 16.16
C SER A 10 9.46 -18.91 16.90
N ASP A 11 8.51 -18.05 17.24
CA ASP A 11 7.25 -18.38 17.93
C ASP A 11 6.03 -18.37 16.99
N CYS A 12 6.24 -18.32 15.67
CA CYS A 12 5.17 -18.17 14.69
C CYS A 12 5.07 -19.35 13.72
N SER A 13 3.97 -20.10 13.78
CA SER A 13 3.66 -21.19 12.84
C SER A 13 2.81 -20.75 11.64
N ARG A 14 2.50 -19.45 11.52
CA ARG A 14 1.66 -18.93 10.42
C ARG A 14 2.41 -19.00 9.09
N PRO A 15 1.70 -19.25 7.97
CA PRO A 15 2.32 -19.30 6.66
C PRO A 15 2.94 -17.95 6.28
N VAL A 16 4.08 -18.00 5.60
CA VAL A 16 4.69 -16.82 4.98
C VAL A 16 3.77 -16.29 3.88
N VAL A 17 3.56 -14.98 3.88
CA VAL A 17 2.76 -14.27 2.87
C VAL A 17 3.66 -13.33 2.04
N VAL A 18 4.76 -12.83 2.61
CA VAL A 18 5.63 -11.87 1.95
C VAL A 18 7.06 -11.95 2.45
N THR A 19 8.02 -11.55 1.62
CA THR A 19 9.39 -11.27 2.04
C THR A 19 9.60 -9.76 2.15
N PHE A 20 9.96 -9.29 3.34
CA PHE A 20 10.17 -7.87 3.65
C PHE A 20 11.52 -7.70 4.34
N ARG A 21 12.39 -6.84 3.79
CA ARG A 21 13.78 -6.67 4.27
C ARG A 21 14.57 -7.97 4.48
N ALA A 22 14.42 -8.90 3.53
CA ALA A 22 15.00 -10.26 3.56
C ALA A 22 14.43 -11.20 4.64
N GLU A 23 13.38 -10.82 5.35
CA GLU A 23 12.65 -11.70 6.28
C GLU A 23 11.37 -12.23 5.63
N ALA A 24 11.16 -13.54 5.69
CA ALA A 24 9.92 -14.19 5.27
C ALA A 24 8.88 -14.07 6.40
N LEU A 25 7.82 -13.26 6.19
CA LEU A 25 6.87 -12.90 7.24
C LEU A 25 5.45 -13.36 6.89
N CYS A 26 4.69 -13.75 7.91
CA CYS A 26 3.23 -13.83 7.81
C CYS A 26 2.64 -12.42 7.83
N LEU A 27 1.37 -12.30 7.42
CA LEU A 27 0.68 -11.00 7.31
C LEU A 27 0.74 -10.17 8.60
N ASP A 28 0.54 -10.81 9.74
CA ASP A 28 0.51 -10.10 11.03
C ASP A 28 1.88 -9.51 11.39
N HIS A 29 2.95 -10.31 11.24
CA HIS A 29 4.31 -9.84 11.48
C HIS A 29 4.79 -8.83 10.44
N PHE A 30 4.34 -8.95 9.19
CA PHE A 30 4.54 -7.93 8.18
C PHE A 30 3.93 -6.60 8.62
N CYS A 31 2.63 -6.59 8.98
CA CYS A 31 1.96 -5.37 9.41
C CYS A 31 2.61 -4.76 10.68
N THR A 32 2.94 -5.57 11.68
CA THR A 32 3.65 -5.09 12.88
C THR A 32 4.99 -4.46 12.51
N ARG A 33 5.78 -5.11 11.63
CA ARG A 33 7.05 -4.55 11.18
C ARG A 33 6.87 -3.25 10.41
N CYS A 34 5.88 -3.14 9.54
CA CYS A 34 5.56 -1.88 8.87
C CYS A 34 5.27 -0.78 9.89
N TYR A 35 4.41 -1.03 10.88
CA TYR A 35 4.08 -0.03 11.89
C TYR A 35 5.30 0.39 12.72
N GLU A 36 6.14 -0.54 13.16
CA GLU A 36 7.39 -0.21 13.86
C GLU A 36 8.28 0.74 13.04
N PHE A 37 8.47 0.44 11.75
CA PHE A 37 9.29 1.29 10.89
C PHE A 37 8.66 2.66 10.61
N LEU A 38 7.36 2.70 10.35
CA LEU A 38 6.64 3.94 10.04
C LEU A 38 6.56 4.86 11.27
N ASP A 39 6.31 4.30 12.46
CA ASP A 39 6.33 5.02 13.74
C ASP A 39 7.71 5.60 14.05
N ASP A 40 8.76 4.81 13.81
CA ASP A 40 10.14 5.26 13.95
C ASP A 40 10.48 6.44 13.03
N ILE A 41 9.99 6.41 11.79
CA ILE A 41 10.17 7.50 10.82
C ILE A 41 9.42 8.74 11.31
N ASP A 42 8.15 8.60 11.69
CA ASP A 42 7.30 9.71 12.14
C ASP A 42 7.90 10.38 13.39
N ARG A 43 8.30 9.58 14.39
CA ARG A 43 8.98 10.09 15.59
C ARG A 43 10.25 10.86 15.27
N ARG A 44 11.09 10.36 14.34
CA ARG A 44 12.31 11.05 13.92
C ARG A 44 12.02 12.36 13.18
N GLN A 45 10.94 12.43 12.42
CA GLN A 45 10.48 13.65 11.77
C GLN A 45 10.00 14.68 12.79
N GLN A 46 9.16 14.27 13.76
CA GLN A 46 8.65 15.16 14.81
C GLN A 46 9.77 15.78 15.65
N LEU A 47 10.83 15.02 15.93
CA LEU A 47 11.96 15.48 16.73
C LEU A 47 12.99 16.32 15.96
N ASN A 48 12.83 16.52 14.64
CA ASN A 48 13.84 17.12 13.75
C ASN A 48 15.23 16.46 13.87
N GLN A 49 15.27 15.18 14.27
CA GLN A 49 16.51 14.42 14.50
C GLN A 49 16.98 13.66 13.27
N ALA A 50 16.42 13.95 12.10
CA ALA A 50 16.81 13.32 10.84
C ALA A 50 18.26 13.69 10.50
N ALA A 51 19.17 12.73 10.66
CA ALA A 51 20.55 12.88 10.21
C ALA A 51 20.58 13.17 8.69
N PRO A 52 21.57 13.94 8.18
CA PRO A 52 21.74 14.14 6.75
C PRO A 52 21.85 12.79 6.03
N GLY A 53 20.91 12.49 5.13
CA GLY A 53 20.83 11.20 4.40
C GLY A 53 19.74 10.23 4.88
N SER A 54 19.20 10.40 6.10
CA SER A 54 18.12 9.55 6.64
C SER A 54 16.79 9.68 5.88
N ALA A 55 16.54 10.83 5.26
CA ALA A 55 15.33 11.08 4.47
C ALA A 55 15.18 10.11 3.29
N LEU A 56 16.27 9.78 2.58
CA LEU A 56 16.22 8.84 1.47
C LEU A 56 15.92 7.42 1.96
N GLU A 57 16.56 7.00 3.05
CA GLU A 57 16.31 5.69 3.65
C GLU A 57 14.85 5.55 4.12
N HIS A 58 14.30 6.58 4.76
CA HIS A 58 12.90 6.61 5.18
C HIS A 58 11.93 6.44 4.00
N VAL A 59 12.19 7.13 2.89
CA VAL A 59 11.37 6.99 1.66
C VAL A 59 11.50 5.59 1.07
N LEU A 60 12.70 5.00 1.03
CA LEU A 60 12.90 3.65 0.51
C LEU A 60 12.19 2.58 1.35
N ILE A 61 12.22 2.71 2.68
CA ILE A 61 11.51 1.81 3.58
C ILE A 61 9.99 1.96 3.40
N ALA A 62 9.49 3.19 3.36
CA ALA A 62 8.07 3.45 3.12
C ALA A 62 7.60 2.92 1.76
N ASP A 63 8.42 3.04 0.71
CA ASP A 63 8.15 2.48 -0.62
C ASP A 63 8.10 0.94 -0.59
N GLU A 64 9.03 0.28 0.11
CA GLU A 64 9.00 -1.18 0.24
C GLU A 64 7.73 -1.62 1.00
N CYS A 65 7.37 -0.97 2.10
CA CYS A 65 6.12 -1.23 2.82
C CYS A 65 4.91 -1.13 1.89
N ALA A 66 4.82 -0.05 1.10
CA ALA A 66 3.72 0.16 0.18
C ALA A 66 3.65 -0.90 -0.92
N ARG A 67 4.78 -1.23 -1.56
CA ARG A 67 4.84 -2.27 -2.60
C ARG A 67 4.42 -3.63 -2.05
N ARG A 68 4.93 -4.02 -0.88
CA ARG A 68 4.58 -5.29 -0.25
C ARG A 68 3.11 -5.34 0.18
N ALA A 69 2.56 -4.26 0.71
CA ALA A 69 1.15 -4.19 1.05
C ALA A 69 0.25 -4.32 -0.20
N LEU A 70 0.62 -3.69 -1.31
CA LEU A 70 -0.06 -3.84 -2.60
C LEU A 70 0.02 -5.26 -3.14
N ASP A 71 1.21 -5.89 -3.11
CA ASP A 71 1.40 -7.28 -3.53
C ASP A 71 0.44 -8.22 -2.78
N ILE A 72 0.30 -8.02 -1.46
CA ILE A 72 -0.62 -8.81 -0.62
C ILE A 72 -2.08 -8.53 -1.00
N CYS A 73 -2.47 -7.26 -1.11
CA CYS A 73 -3.83 -6.86 -1.49
C CYS A 73 -4.26 -7.43 -2.86
N MET A 74 -3.32 -7.55 -3.80
CA MET A 74 -3.55 -8.03 -5.15
C MET A 74 -3.37 -9.55 -5.29
N SER A 75 -2.86 -10.22 -4.26
CA SER A 75 -2.69 -11.68 -4.26
C SER A 75 -4.04 -12.40 -4.23
N ALA A 76 -4.06 -13.68 -4.61
CA ALA A 76 -5.24 -14.55 -4.50
C ALA A 76 -5.59 -14.93 -3.04
N THR A 77 -5.00 -14.25 -2.06
CA THR A 77 -5.21 -14.52 -0.62
C THR A 77 -6.56 -13.98 -0.17
N ILE A 78 -7.32 -14.79 0.56
CA ILE A 78 -8.58 -14.35 1.16
C ILE A 78 -8.25 -13.55 2.42
N LEU A 79 -8.31 -12.23 2.30
CA LEU A 79 -8.18 -11.31 3.44
C LEU A 79 -9.52 -11.15 4.16
N ASN A 80 -9.47 -11.00 5.48
CA ASN A 80 -10.61 -10.53 6.27
C ASN A 80 -10.64 -8.98 6.31
N ASN A 81 -11.71 -8.40 6.88
CA ASN A 81 -11.88 -6.94 6.87
C ASN A 81 -10.84 -6.20 7.74
N LEU A 82 -10.40 -6.81 8.84
CA LEU A 82 -9.36 -6.23 9.70
C LEU A 82 -8.01 -6.21 8.96
N GLU A 83 -7.67 -7.28 8.27
CA GLU A 83 -6.46 -7.38 7.45
C GLU A 83 -6.45 -6.35 6.32
N ARG A 84 -7.57 -6.20 5.60
CA ARG A 84 -7.72 -5.15 4.58
C ARG A 84 -7.53 -3.75 5.17
N ALA A 85 -8.15 -3.49 6.32
CA ALA A 85 -8.04 -2.20 6.99
C ALA A 85 -6.59 -1.89 7.37
N ARG A 86 -5.85 -2.85 7.93
CA ARG A 86 -4.42 -2.69 8.28
C ARG A 86 -3.55 -2.41 7.06
N LEU A 87 -3.78 -3.13 5.95
CA LEU A 87 -3.01 -2.91 4.72
C LEU A 87 -3.30 -1.54 4.09
N LEU A 88 -4.56 -1.10 4.10
CA LEU A 88 -4.94 0.24 3.63
C LEU A 88 -4.36 1.35 4.50
N ASP A 89 -4.34 1.15 5.81
CA ASP A 89 -3.75 2.07 6.78
C ASP A 89 -2.23 2.22 6.56
N ILE A 90 -1.51 1.12 6.37
CA ILE A 90 -0.08 1.13 5.99
C ILE A 90 0.12 1.92 4.70
N LEU A 91 -0.69 1.68 3.67
CA LEU A 91 -0.58 2.39 2.38
C LEU A 91 -0.81 3.90 2.52
N LEU A 92 -1.77 4.30 3.34
CA LEU A 92 -2.06 5.70 3.62
C LEU A 92 -0.85 6.37 4.29
N TRP A 93 -0.31 5.75 5.33
CA TRP A 93 0.83 6.29 6.08
C TRP A 93 2.10 6.39 5.22
N CYS A 94 2.38 5.38 4.39
CA CYS A 94 3.46 5.44 3.40
C CYS A 94 3.31 6.63 2.43
N GLY A 95 2.07 6.94 2.03
CA GLY A 95 1.75 8.09 1.18
C GLY A 95 2.06 9.42 1.85
N ASP A 96 1.73 9.55 3.14
CA ASP A 96 2.01 10.75 3.93
C ASP A 96 3.51 11.00 4.07
N ILE A 97 4.29 9.96 4.41
CA ILE A 97 5.75 10.04 4.48
C ILE A 97 6.36 10.43 3.13
N SER A 98 5.86 9.86 2.03
CA SER A 98 6.36 10.16 0.68
C SER A 98 6.04 11.59 0.24
N SER A 99 4.88 12.11 0.64
CA SER A 99 4.43 13.48 0.34
C SER A 99 5.32 14.53 1.00
N VAL A 100 5.72 14.31 2.26
CA VAL A 100 6.60 15.22 3.02
C VAL A 100 7.98 15.35 2.36
N HIS A 101 8.50 14.28 1.78
CA HIS A 101 9.82 14.26 1.15
C HIS A 101 9.80 14.62 -0.34
N ARG A 102 8.63 14.87 -0.93
CA ARG A 102 8.53 15.25 -2.34
C ARG A 102 9.14 16.65 -2.54
N PRO A 103 10.17 16.83 -3.39
CA PRO A 103 10.70 18.15 -3.68
C PRO A 103 9.59 19.02 -4.29
N LYS A 104 9.36 20.19 -3.69
CA LYS A 104 8.29 21.15 -4.09
C LYS A 104 8.42 21.64 -5.54
N ASN A 105 9.55 21.36 -6.21
CA ASN A 105 9.89 21.84 -7.54
C ASN A 105 9.10 21.17 -8.68
N VAL A 106 8.34 20.10 -8.43
CA VAL A 106 7.54 19.43 -9.48
C VAL A 106 6.13 20.05 -9.63
N ARG A 107 5.75 21.04 -8.80
CA ARG A 107 4.48 21.76 -8.95
C ARG A 107 4.54 22.97 -9.89
N ALA A 108 5.71 23.32 -10.41
CA ALA A 108 5.88 24.47 -11.31
C ALA A 108 5.72 24.13 -12.81
N GLU A 109 5.71 22.84 -13.21
CA GLU A 109 5.66 22.43 -14.63
C GLU A 109 4.49 21.51 -15.02
N PHE A 110 3.47 21.35 -14.17
CA PHE A 110 2.18 20.79 -14.61
C PHE A 110 1.28 21.90 -15.16
N LYS A 111 1.72 22.57 -16.24
CA LYS A 111 0.85 23.35 -17.13
C LYS A 111 0.33 22.53 -18.32
N ASP A 112 0.77 21.28 -18.47
CA ASP A 112 0.38 20.41 -19.59
C ASP A 112 0.04 18.97 -19.11
N ALA A 113 -0.88 18.86 -18.16
CA ALA A 113 -1.42 17.55 -17.77
C ALA A 113 -2.39 17.03 -18.85
N PRO A 114 -2.25 15.78 -19.33
CA PRO A 114 -3.30 15.13 -20.10
C PRO A 114 -4.57 15.02 -19.25
N ARG A 115 -5.72 15.20 -19.91
CA ARG A 115 -7.05 15.31 -19.30
C ARG A 115 -7.34 14.21 -18.25
N PRO A 116 -8.10 14.53 -17.18
CA PRO A 116 -8.58 13.53 -16.23
C PRO A 116 -9.30 12.39 -16.96
N CYS A 117 -9.07 11.15 -16.53
CA CYS A 117 -9.73 9.97 -17.06
C CYS A 117 -11.25 10.18 -16.99
N GLU A 118 -11.88 10.40 -18.15
CA GLU A 118 -13.32 10.65 -18.21
C GLU A 118 -14.05 9.40 -17.73
N LYS A 119 -14.89 9.56 -16.70
CA LYS A 119 -15.77 8.50 -16.23
C LYS A 119 -16.66 8.08 -17.41
N PRO A 120 -16.69 6.80 -17.81
CA PRO A 120 -17.58 6.36 -18.87
C PRO A 120 -19.02 6.67 -18.46
N VAL A 121 -19.71 7.51 -19.23
CA VAL A 121 -21.14 7.74 -19.04
C VAL A 121 -21.86 6.47 -19.49
N LEU A 122 -22.15 5.58 -18.54
CA LEU A 122 -23.02 4.43 -18.77
C LEU A 122 -24.43 4.95 -19.09
N LYS A 123 -24.76 5.02 -20.38
CA LYS A 123 -26.13 5.27 -20.84
C LYS A 123 -26.99 4.10 -20.36
N ARG A 124 -27.98 4.37 -19.49
CA ARG A 124 -28.99 3.38 -19.11
C ARG A 124 -29.70 2.90 -20.38
N PRO A 125 -29.86 1.59 -20.61
CA PRO A 125 -30.65 1.11 -21.72
C PRO A 125 -32.10 1.55 -21.54
N VAL A 126 -32.63 2.23 -22.56
CA VAL A 126 -34.06 2.57 -22.66
C VAL A 126 -34.82 1.25 -22.76
N LYS A 127 -35.83 1.07 -21.89
CA LYS A 127 -36.71 -0.10 -21.90
C LYS A 127 -37.36 -0.20 -23.28
N SER A 128 -37.00 -1.24 -24.04
CA SER A 128 -37.67 -1.59 -25.28
C SER A 128 -39.07 -2.08 -24.95
N THR A 129 -40.07 -1.24 -25.18
CA THR A 129 -41.47 -1.64 -25.21
C THR A 129 -41.68 -2.54 -26.41
N ARG A 130 -41.76 -3.86 -26.16
CA ARG A 130 -42.27 -4.83 -27.14
C ARG A 130 -43.75 -4.52 -27.39
N THR A 131 -44.06 -3.97 -28.55
CA THR A 131 -45.41 -3.99 -29.10
C THR A 131 -45.65 -5.39 -29.67
N VAL A 132 -46.63 -6.10 -29.13
CA VAL A 132 -47.07 -7.41 -29.63
C VAL A 132 -48.16 -7.14 -30.68
N PRO A 133 -48.06 -7.64 -31.93
CA PRO A 133 -49.16 -7.56 -32.87
C PRO A 133 -50.20 -8.65 -32.55
N PHE A 134 -51.48 -8.28 -32.70
CA PHE A 134 -52.65 -9.16 -32.69
C PHE A 134 -52.70 -10.04 -33.94
#